data_AF-A0A3N5BMS4-F1
#
_entry.id   AF-A0A3N5BMS4-F1
#
_cell.length_a   1.000
_cell.length_b   1.000
_cell.length_c   1.000
_cell.angle_alpha   90.00
_cell.angle_beta   90.00
_cell.angle_gamma   90.00
#
_symmetry.space_group_name_H-M   'P 1'
#
loop_
_entity.id
_entity.type
_entity.pdbx_description
1 polymer ?
#
loop_
_entity_poly.entity_id
_entity_poly.type
_entity_poly.pdbx_seq_one_letter_code
_entity_poly.pdbx_strand_id
1 'polypeptide(L)'
;MKAAKVRKKPPGERAHLEAKRTQWILKLNPKGQATIPLEVRRVLGVGGECRELKLVAMEDGFRLLPHKPPLPVHQYIGYCAEELAEVEDPVAFVRELRGRPAGTPEE
;
A
#
# COMPACT_ATOMS: atom_id res chain seq x y z
N MET A 1 28.05 37.27 22.56
CA MET A 1 26.76 36.78 22.05
C MET A 1 26.93 35.31 21.63
N LYS A 2 26.22 34.37 22.25
CA LYS A 2 26.32 32.93 21.93
C LYS A 2 25.21 32.55 20.95
N ALA A 3 25.57 32.08 19.76
CA ALA A 3 24.61 31.58 18.77
C ALA A 3 24.00 30.25 19.24
N ALA A 4 22.69 30.22 19.41
CA ALA A 4 21.94 29.00 19.70
C ALA A 4 21.94 28.09 18.46
N LYS A 5 22.59 26.93 18.54
CA LYS A 5 22.47 25.87 17.54
C LYS A 5 21.06 25.30 17.58
N VAL A 6 20.19 25.77 16.69
CA VAL A 6 18.89 25.15 16.41
C VAL A 6 19.17 23.79 15.78
N ARG A 7 19.10 22.73 16.59
CA ARG A 7 19.09 21.34 16.12
C ARG A 7 17.83 21.16 15.27
N LYS A 8 17.99 21.14 13.93
CA LYS A 8 16.94 20.68 13.02
C LYS A 8 16.72 19.20 13.32
N LYS A 9 15.59 18.88 13.95
CA LYS A 9 15.11 17.49 14.14
C LYS A 9 15.00 16.79 12.78
N PRO A 10 15.27 15.47 12.71
CA PRO A 10 15.28 14.71 11.47
C PRO A 10 13.90 14.73 10.79
N PRO A 11 13.83 14.54 9.45
CA PRO A 11 12.60 14.69 8.66
C PRO A 11 11.44 13.80 9.13
N GLY A 12 11.73 12.69 9.82
CA GLY A 12 10.74 11.72 10.30
C GLY A 12 9.85 12.23 11.44
N GLU A 13 10.31 13.15 12.29
CA GLU A 13 9.48 13.67 13.41
C GLU A 13 8.46 14.73 12.95
N ARG A 14 8.71 15.42 11.84
CA ARG A 14 7.76 16.44 11.31
C ARG A 14 6.55 15.82 10.63
N ALA A 15 6.72 14.68 9.97
CA ALA A 15 5.61 13.98 9.30
C ALA A 15 4.53 13.48 10.30
N HIS A 16 4.89 13.33 11.58
CA HIS A 16 3.99 12.79 12.60
C HIS A 16 3.08 13.84 13.28
N LEU A 17 3.41 15.13 13.17
CA LEU A 17 2.74 16.22 13.89
C LEU A 17 1.73 17.01 13.06
N GLU A 18 1.81 16.97 11.72
CA GLU A 18 0.96 17.76 10.82
C GLU A 18 -0.20 17.00 10.17
N ALA A 19 -0.29 15.68 10.38
CA ALA A 19 -1.54 14.96 10.10
C ALA A 19 -2.57 15.34 11.18
N LYS A 20 -3.21 16.50 11.01
CA LYS A 20 -4.51 16.78 11.66
C LYS A 20 -5.33 15.50 11.54
N ARG A 21 -5.75 14.97 12.70
CA ARG A 21 -6.45 13.69 12.91
C ARG A 21 -7.73 13.61 12.07
N THR A 22 -7.63 13.42 10.77
CA THR A 22 -8.78 13.10 9.95
C THR A 22 -9.15 11.67 10.28
N GLN A 23 -10.27 11.50 10.96
CA GLN A 23 -10.84 10.20 11.25
C GLN A 23 -11.93 9.92 10.23
N TRP A 24 -11.88 8.74 9.62
CA TRP A 24 -12.94 8.26 8.72
C TRP A 24 -13.69 7.13 9.42
N ILE A 25 -15.00 7.29 9.57
CA ILE A 25 -15.90 6.22 10.02
C ILE A 25 -16.51 5.60 8.76
N LEU A 26 -16.22 4.32 8.52
CA LEU A 26 -16.68 3.59 7.35
C LEU A 26 -17.72 2.55 7.74
N LYS A 27 -18.77 2.41 6.92
CA LYS A 27 -19.76 1.35 7.07
C LYS A 27 -19.27 0.10 6.33
N LEU A 28 -19.27 -1.03 7.01
CA LEU A 28 -19.00 -2.34 6.41
C LEU A 28 -20.26 -2.88 5.76
N ASN A 29 -20.11 -3.53 4.60
CA ASN A 29 -21.15 -4.38 4.04
C ASN A 29 -21.17 -5.77 4.73
N PRO A 30 -22.17 -6.64 4.48
CA PRO A 30 -22.22 -7.98 5.07
C PRO A 30 -21.03 -8.90 4.76
N LYS A 31 -20.22 -8.57 3.75
CA LYS A 31 -18.98 -9.28 3.41
C LYS A 31 -17.75 -8.70 4.12
N GLY A 32 -17.92 -7.73 5.02
CA GLY A 32 -16.83 -7.09 5.74
C GLY A 32 -16.02 -6.08 4.91
N GLN A 33 -16.56 -5.60 3.79
CA GLN A 33 -15.86 -4.67 2.90
C GLN A 33 -16.30 -3.22 3.16
N ALA A 34 -15.37 -2.27 3.03
CA ALA A 34 -15.64 -0.84 3.03
C ALA A 34 -14.95 -0.14 1.84
N THR A 35 -15.59 0.90 1.34
CA THR A 35 -15.02 1.75 0.29
C THR A 35 -14.00 2.71 0.90
N ILE A 36 -12.76 2.68 0.41
CA ILE A 36 -11.69 3.59 0.84
C ILE A 36 -11.98 5.01 0.32
N PRO A 37 -12.04 6.05 1.18
CA PRO A 37 -12.25 7.43 0.78
C PRO A 37 -11.24 7.91 -0.26
N LEU A 38 -11.64 8.85 -1.12
CA LEU A 38 -10.81 9.32 -2.24
C LEU A 38 -9.47 9.90 -1.78
N GLU A 39 -9.47 10.66 -0.68
CA GLU A 39 -8.28 11.26 -0.09
C GLU A 39 -7.30 10.19 0.38
N VAL A 40 -7.81 9.15 1.03
CA VAL A 40 -7.01 8.01 1.49
C VAL A 40 -6.45 7.23 0.31
N ARG A 41 -7.24 7.03 -0.75
CA ARG A 41 -6.75 6.39 -2.00
C ARG A 41 -5.58 7.13 -2.61
N ARG A 42 -5.63 8.47 -2.67
CA ARG A 42 -4.53 9.29 -3.18
C ARG A 42 -3.26 9.12 -2.34
N VAL A 43 -3.37 9.09 -1.02
CA VAL A 43 -2.23 8.87 -0.11
C VAL A 43 -1.65 7.46 -0.29
N LEU A 44 -2.49 6.46 -0.49
CA LEU A 44 -2.07 5.07 -0.75
C LEU A 44 -1.55 4.85 -2.18
N GLY A 45 -1.62 5.85 -3.07
CA GLY A 45 -1.25 5.70 -4.47
C GLY A 45 -2.21 4.80 -5.28
N VAL A 46 -3.41 4.55 -4.75
CA VAL A 46 -4.46 3.75 -5.39
C VAL A 46 -5.11 4.58 -6.50
N GLY A 47 -4.56 4.44 -7.72
CA GLY A 47 -5.00 5.18 -8.91
C GLY A 47 -3.90 5.50 -9.92
N GLY A 48 -2.63 5.33 -9.56
CA GLY A 48 -1.49 5.45 -10.49
C GLY A 48 -0.84 4.09 -10.79
N GLU A 49 -0.15 3.53 -9.79
CA GLU A 49 0.67 2.31 -9.93
C GLU A 49 0.34 1.21 -8.90
N CYS A 50 -0.22 1.58 -7.74
CA CYS A 50 -0.50 0.63 -6.66
C CYS A 50 -1.93 0.10 -6.79
N ARG A 51 -2.06 -1.17 -7.15
CA ARG A 51 -3.36 -1.85 -7.29
C ARG A 51 -3.65 -2.85 -6.17
N GLU A 52 -2.71 -3.04 -5.26
CA GLU A 52 -2.82 -3.99 -4.16
C GLU A 52 -2.42 -3.36 -2.83
N LEU A 53 -3.06 -3.79 -1.74
CA LEU A 53 -2.83 -3.27 -0.40
C LEU A 53 -2.52 -4.44 0.55
N LYS A 54 -1.57 -4.23 1.46
CA LYS A 54 -1.29 -5.17 2.56
C LYS A 54 -1.94 -4.68 3.84
N LEU A 55 -2.64 -5.58 4.51
CA LEU A 55 -3.21 -5.36 5.84
C LEU A 55 -2.25 -5.97 6.87
N VAL A 56 -1.73 -5.14 7.78
CA VAL A 56 -0.75 -5.55 8.80
C VAL A 56 -1.38 -5.40 10.18
N ALA A 57 -1.41 -6.48 10.96
CA ALA A 57 -1.83 -6.46 12.36
C ALA A 57 -0.78 -5.74 13.22
N MET A 58 -1.25 -4.89 14.13
CA MET A 58 -0.47 -4.12 15.11
C MET A 58 -1.08 -4.34 16.51
N GLU A 59 -0.40 -3.88 17.56
CA GLU A 59 -0.88 -4.00 18.94
C GLU A 59 -2.26 -3.38 19.18
N ASP A 60 -2.56 -2.28 18.49
CA ASP A 60 -3.77 -1.46 18.66
C ASP A 60 -4.75 -1.55 17.49
N GLY A 61 -4.53 -2.47 16.54
CA GLY A 61 -5.43 -2.66 15.40
C GLY A 61 -4.71 -3.07 14.14
N PHE A 62 -5.00 -2.38 13.03
CA PHE A 62 -4.47 -2.72 11.71
C PHE A 62 -3.99 -1.49 10.96
N ARG A 63 -2.96 -1.69 10.12
CA ARG A 63 -2.50 -0.70 9.15
C ARG A 63 -2.71 -1.24 7.74
N LEU A 64 -3.28 -0.40 6.90
CA LEU A 64 -3.39 -0.64 5.47
C LEU A 64 -2.25 0.10 4.77
N LEU A 65 -1.45 -0.62 3.99
CA LEU A 65 -0.27 -0.08 3.32
C LEU A 65 -0.28 -0.45 1.84
N PRO A 66 0.30 0.37 0.96
CA PRO A 66 0.58 -0.03 -0.43
C PRO A 66 1.35 -1.36 -0.45
N HIS A 67 0.91 -2.29 -1.28
CA HIS A 67 1.64 -3.54 -1.54
C HIS A 67 2.17 -3.54 -2.96
N LYS A 68 3.44 -3.91 -3.09
CA LYS A 68 4.07 -4.22 -4.36
C LYS A 68 4.48 -5.69 -4.31
N PRO A 69 3.93 -6.54 -5.18
CA PRO A 69 4.31 -7.95 -5.25
C PRO A 69 5.84 -8.12 -5.26
N PRO A 70 6.47 -8.89 -4.36
CA PRO A 70 7.90 -9.14 -4.35
C PRO A 70 8.37 -9.95 -5.57
N LEU A 71 9.69 -9.98 -5.80
CA LEU A 71 10.31 -10.97 -6.70
C LEU A 71 10.74 -12.20 -5.90
N PRO A 72 10.75 -13.39 -6.52
CA PRO A 72 10.31 -13.65 -7.89
C PRO A 72 8.78 -13.84 -7.98
N VAL A 73 8.16 -13.43 -9.10
CA VAL A 73 6.70 -13.31 -9.25
C VAL A 73 6.00 -14.66 -9.07
N HIS A 74 6.64 -15.75 -9.49
CA HIS A 74 6.07 -17.10 -9.37
C HIS A 74 5.84 -17.52 -7.91
N GLN A 75 6.69 -17.09 -6.97
CA GLN A 75 6.48 -17.35 -5.54
C GLN A 75 5.30 -16.54 -5.02
N TYR A 76 5.15 -15.30 -5.50
CA TYR A 76 4.04 -14.43 -5.11
C TYR A 76 2.68 -14.99 -5.55
N ILE A 77 2.58 -15.46 -6.80
CA ILE A 77 1.35 -16.08 -7.31
C ILE A 77 0.93 -17.27 -6.45
N GLY A 78 1.89 -18.07 -5.96
CA GLY A 78 1.61 -19.18 -5.06
C GLY A 78 0.93 -18.77 -3.74
N TYR A 79 1.20 -17.56 -3.24
CA TYR A 79 0.54 -17.02 -2.05
C TYR A 79 -0.87 -16.47 -2.31
N CYS A 80 -1.19 -16.11 -3.56
CA CYS A 80 -2.47 -15.53 -3.98
C CYS A 80 -3.23 -16.44 -4.95
N ALA A 81 -3.01 -17.76 -4.87
CA ALA A 81 -3.50 -18.71 -5.87
C ALA A 81 -5.03 -18.76 -5.94
N GLU A 82 -5.72 -18.55 -4.82
CA GLU A 82 -7.19 -18.54 -4.77
C GLU A 82 -7.76 -17.28 -5.43
N GLU A 83 -7.14 -16.11 -5.20
CA GLU A 83 -7.55 -14.83 -5.77
C GLU A 83 -7.23 -14.71 -7.26
N LEU A 84 -6.22 -15.45 -7.74
CA LEU A 84 -5.79 -15.47 -9.13
C LEU A 84 -6.38 -16.63 -9.94
N ALA A 85 -7.23 -17.47 -9.35
CA ALA A 85 -7.76 -18.67 -10.00
C ALA A 85 -8.56 -18.38 -11.29
N GLU A 86 -9.20 -17.22 -11.37
CA GLU A 86 -9.98 -16.78 -12.54
C GLU A 86 -9.20 -15.86 -13.49
N VAL A 87 -7.91 -15.60 -13.21
CA VAL A 87 -7.06 -14.74 -14.04
C VAL A 87 -6.40 -15.57 -15.14
N GLU A 88 -6.62 -15.18 -16.40
CA GLU A 88 -6.13 -15.91 -17.58
C GLU A 88 -4.59 -15.97 -17.66
N ASP A 89 -3.90 -14.88 -17.30
CA ASP A 89 -2.45 -14.82 -17.17
C ASP A 89 -2.04 -14.17 -15.83
N PRO A 90 -1.88 -14.98 -14.76
CA PRO A 90 -1.50 -14.49 -13.43
C PRO A 90 -0.12 -13.79 -13.41
N VAL A 91 0.80 -14.19 -14.29
CA VAL A 91 2.15 -13.60 -14.36
C VAL A 91 2.10 -12.21 -14.99
N ALA A 92 1.38 -12.05 -16.09
CA ALA A 92 1.16 -10.74 -16.70
C ALA A 92 0.38 -9.81 -15.76
N PHE A 93 -0.64 -10.33 -15.07
CA PHE A 93 -1.41 -9.57 -14.08
C PHE A 93 -0.50 -9.05 -12.95
N VAL A 94 0.31 -9.91 -12.31
CA VAL A 94 1.22 -9.50 -11.24
C VAL A 94 2.31 -8.52 -11.74
N ARG A 95 2.75 -8.64 -12.99
CA ARG A 95 3.67 -7.66 -13.61
C ARG A 95 3.01 -6.29 -13.78
N GLU A 96 1.76 -6.25 -14.21
CA GLU A 96 0.98 -5.02 -14.30
C GLU A 96 0.78 -4.37 -12.92
N LEU A 97 0.50 -5.16 -11.87
CA LEU A 97 0.42 -4.66 -10.49
C LEU A 97 1.72 -3.97 -10.03
N ARG A 98 2.87 -4.36 -10.58
CA ARG A 98 4.18 -3.76 -10.27
C ARG A 98 4.50 -2.51 -11.10
N GLY A 99 3.63 -2.13 -12.03
CA GLY A 99 3.86 -1.06 -12.99
C GLY A 99 4.86 -1.44 -14.10
N ARG A 100 5.09 -2.73 -14.36
CA ARG A 100 5.97 -3.18 -15.45
C ARG A 100 5.15 -3.72 -16.62
N PRO A 101 5.46 -3.33 -17.87
CA PRO A 101 4.80 -3.89 -19.05
C PRO A 101 5.11 -5.39 -19.19
N ALA A 102 4.13 -6.15 -19.71
CA ALA A 102 4.27 -7.55 -20.04
C ALA A 102 5.46 -7.73 -21.02
N GLY A 103 6.55 -8.34 -20.55
CA GLY A 103 7.75 -8.58 -21.37
C GLY A 103 9.09 -8.19 -20.74
N THR A 104 9.10 -7.59 -19.55
CA THR A 104 10.37 -7.35 -18.84
C THR A 104 10.88 -8.65 -18.18
N PRO A 105 12.14 -9.05 -18.38
CA PRO A 105 12.72 -10.23 -17.75
C PRO A 105 12.75 -10.10 -16.21
N GLU A 106 12.61 -11.24 -15.53
CA GLU A 106 12.87 -11.35 -14.09
C GLU A 106 14.38 -11.29 -13.89
N GLU A 107 14.87 -10.23 -13.24
CA GLU A 107 16.23 -10.19 -12.65
C GLU A 107 16.13 -10.46 -11.14
#